data_AF-A0A0F9A5J6-F1
#
_entry.id   AF-A0A0F9A5J6-F1
#
_cell.length_a   1.000
_cell.length_b   1.000
_cell.length_c   1.000
_cell.angle_alpha   90.00
_cell.angle_beta   90.00
_cell.angle_gamma   90.00
#
_symmetry.space_group_name_H-M   'P 1'
#
loop_
_entity.id
_entity.type
_entity.pdbx_description
1 polymer ?
#
loop_
_entity_poly.entity_id
_entity_poly.type
_entity_poly.pdbx_seq_one_letter_code
_entity_poly.pdbx_strand_id
1 'polypeptide(L)'
;MVSDHDRKSMIYTGVAVVVAAGLIVLGMQVFGRAEKVEGATSSERIESIWRLADQKPRGAADAIATVAADDADASVRQAALVALGRFCHPRHRALIETSLTDRNPLVRAGAAGTMGRYDDDKAVGVLGALAATDKEEKVRHAALVGLGRCKSTVAIFHMVRIMATRQLMSLSCPSGRRQRSFLQTSWDNLYRLRSGLSAMRLLILFIAE
;
A
#
# COMPACT_ATOMS: atom_id res chain seq x y z
N MET A 1 0.89 -3.54 73.53
CA MET A 1 0.81 -2.21 72.89
C MET A 1 1.58 -2.30 71.58
N VAL A 2 0.91 -2.24 70.43
CA VAL A 2 1.57 -2.21 69.12
C VAL A 2 2.27 -0.85 68.99
N SER A 3 3.56 -0.85 68.67
CA SER A 3 4.37 0.36 68.56
C SER A 3 3.81 1.28 67.46
N ASP A 4 3.88 2.60 67.64
CA ASP A 4 3.46 3.59 66.62
C ASP A 4 4.23 3.41 65.30
N HIS A 5 5.44 2.82 65.38
CA HIS A 5 6.24 2.42 64.23
C HIS A 5 5.59 1.27 63.43
N ASP A 6 5.03 0.26 64.13
CA ASP A 6 4.38 -0.88 63.49
C ASP A 6 3.05 -0.47 62.84
N ARG A 7 2.32 0.49 63.42
CA ARG A 7 1.11 1.06 62.80
C ARG A 7 1.41 1.78 61.50
N LYS A 8 2.43 2.63 61.48
CA LYS A 8 2.83 3.37 60.28
C LYS A 8 3.33 2.41 59.20
N SER A 9 4.16 1.44 59.57
CA SER A 9 4.63 0.37 58.68
C SER A 9 3.46 -0.34 57.99
N MET A 10 2.45 -0.78 58.77
CA MET A 10 1.28 -1.50 58.25
C MET A 10 0.42 -0.67 57.29
N ILE A 11 0.32 0.65 57.51
CA ILE A 11 -0.38 1.57 56.61
C ILE A 11 0.41 1.74 55.30
N TYR A 12 1.73 1.91 55.38
CA TYR A 12 2.58 2.06 54.19
C TYR A 12 2.58 0.79 53.32
N THR A 13 2.62 -0.41 53.89
CA THR A 13 2.51 -1.65 53.12
C THR A 13 1.13 -1.78 52.46
N GLY A 14 0.05 -1.45 53.17
CA GLY A 14 -1.30 -1.51 52.63
C GLY A 14 -1.50 -0.55 51.43
N VAL A 15 -1.06 0.70 51.56
CA VAL A 15 -1.15 1.69 50.48
C VAL A 15 -0.28 1.30 49.28
N ALA A 16 0.93 0.79 49.52
CA ALA A 16 1.83 0.35 48.44
C ALA A 16 1.23 -0.82 47.64
N VAL A 17 0.58 -1.79 48.30
CA VAL A 17 -0.07 -2.92 47.63
C VAL A 17 -1.25 -2.46 46.78
N VAL A 18 -2.06 -1.52 47.28
CA VAL A 18 -3.22 -0.99 46.54
C VAL A 18 -2.77 -0.19 45.32
N VAL A 19 -1.72 0.65 45.44
CA VAL A 19 -1.16 1.40 44.31
C VAL A 19 -0.53 0.47 43.28
N ALA A 20 0.23 -0.55 43.71
CA ALA A 20 0.81 -1.54 42.81
C ALA A 20 -0.27 -2.33 42.06
N ALA A 21 -1.30 -2.81 42.76
CA ALA A 21 -2.43 -3.49 42.15
C ALA A 21 -3.19 -2.58 41.16
N GLY A 22 -3.39 -1.31 41.52
CA GLY A 22 -3.98 -0.30 40.64
C GLY A 22 -3.18 -0.09 39.37
N LEU A 23 -1.85 0.03 39.47
CA LEU A 23 -0.96 0.18 38.30
C LEU A 23 -0.93 -1.08 37.42
N ILE A 24 -1.02 -2.27 37.99
CA ILE A 24 -1.09 -3.53 37.23
C ILE A 24 -2.42 -3.61 36.47
N VAL A 25 -3.54 -3.31 37.11
CA VAL A 25 -4.87 -3.33 36.46
C VAL A 25 -4.96 -2.25 35.39
N LEU A 26 -4.46 -1.04 35.68
CA LEU A 26 -4.40 0.05 34.69
C LEU A 26 -3.47 -0.33 33.52
N GLY A 27 -2.34 -0.97 33.82
CA GLY A 27 -1.44 -1.53 32.82
C GLY A 27 -2.14 -2.56 31.93
N MET A 28 -2.86 -3.52 32.51
CA MET A 28 -3.62 -4.54 31.77
C MET A 28 -4.75 -3.95 30.91
N GLN A 29 -5.35 -2.81 31.30
CA GLN A 29 -6.33 -2.12 30.46
C GLN A 29 -5.69 -1.27 29.35
N VAL A 30 -4.50 -0.74 29.56
CA VAL A 30 -3.78 0.07 28.57
C VAL A 30 -3.07 -0.80 27.52
N PHE A 31 -2.51 -1.95 27.94
CA PHE A 31 -1.97 -2.98 27.05
C PHE A 31 -3.11 -3.89 26.56
N GLY A 32 -3.96 -3.32 25.69
CA GLY A 32 -5.05 -4.05 25.06
C GLY A 32 -4.60 -5.40 24.49
N ARG A 33 -5.46 -6.41 24.66
CA ARG A 33 -5.32 -7.77 24.14
C ARG A 33 -4.84 -7.70 22.69
N ALA A 34 -3.65 -8.23 22.39
CA ALA A 34 -3.13 -8.28 21.04
C ALA A 34 -4.11 -9.10 20.18
N GLU A 35 -4.89 -8.41 19.37
CA GLU A 35 -5.89 -9.06 18.53
C GLU A 35 -5.17 -9.79 17.40
N LYS A 36 -5.44 -11.09 17.27
CA LYS A 36 -4.75 -11.97 16.32
C LYS A 36 -5.68 -12.28 15.16
N VAL A 37 -5.12 -12.47 13.97
CA VAL A 37 -5.87 -13.03 12.84
C VAL A 37 -6.13 -14.51 13.13
N GLU A 38 -7.40 -14.87 13.17
CA GLU A 38 -7.89 -16.21 13.50
C GLU A 38 -8.46 -16.90 12.25
N GLY A 39 -8.36 -18.22 12.18
CA GLY A 39 -8.92 -19.04 11.10
C GLY A 39 -8.03 -20.22 10.70
N ALA A 40 -8.61 -21.42 10.63
CA ALA A 40 -7.91 -22.61 10.15
C ALA A 40 -7.79 -22.59 8.62
N THR A 41 -8.82 -22.10 7.93
CA THR A 41 -8.85 -21.98 6.48
C THR A 41 -8.36 -20.60 6.02
N SER A 42 -7.89 -20.49 4.77
CA SER A 42 -7.50 -19.20 4.21
C SER A 42 -8.67 -18.22 4.10
N SER A 43 -9.88 -18.73 3.82
CA SER A 43 -11.11 -17.93 3.79
C SER A 43 -11.43 -17.29 5.15
N GLU A 44 -11.39 -18.07 6.24
CA GLU A 44 -11.61 -17.55 7.60
C GLU A 44 -10.57 -16.49 7.98
N ARG A 45 -9.30 -16.70 7.60
CA ARG A 45 -8.24 -15.71 7.84
C ARG A 45 -8.47 -14.42 7.06
N ILE A 46 -8.94 -14.50 5.81
CA ILE A 46 -9.29 -13.32 5.02
C ILE A 46 -10.45 -12.55 5.65
N GLU A 47 -11.49 -13.25 6.11
CA GLU A 47 -12.63 -12.64 6.76
C GLU A 47 -12.23 -11.93 8.06
N SER A 48 -11.40 -12.58 8.88
CA SER A 48 -10.90 -11.97 10.12
C SER A 48 -10.00 -10.75 9.86
N ILE A 49 -9.17 -10.76 8.81
CA ILE A 49 -8.42 -9.57 8.36
C ILE A 49 -9.36 -8.41 8.04
N TRP A 50 -10.43 -8.64 7.27
CA TRP A 50 -11.35 -7.57 6.90
C TRP A 50 -12.11 -7.01 8.09
N ARG A 51 -12.53 -7.88 9.01
CA ARG A 51 -13.15 -7.47 10.27
C ARG A 51 -12.23 -6.56 11.09
N LEU A 52 -10.96 -6.92 11.23
CA LEU A 52 -9.96 -6.09 11.92
C LEU A 52 -9.73 -4.75 11.22
N ALA A 53 -9.74 -4.75 9.88
CA ALA A 53 -9.55 -3.53 9.10
C ALA A 53 -10.76 -2.58 9.15
N ASP A 54 -11.97 -3.10 9.34
CA ASP A 54 -13.20 -2.32 9.50
C ASP A 54 -13.33 -1.77 10.92
N GLN A 55 -13.08 -2.60 11.94
CA GLN A 55 -13.23 -2.22 13.34
C GLN A 55 -12.06 -1.33 13.82
N LYS A 56 -10.89 -1.45 13.18
CA LYS A 56 -9.65 -0.73 13.50
C LYS A 56 -9.29 -0.69 15.00
N PRO A 57 -9.33 -1.84 15.72
CA PRO A 57 -8.90 -1.88 17.11
C PRO A 57 -7.40 -1.56 17.23
N ARG A 58 -6.97 -1.17 18.43
CA ARG A 58 -5.54 -0.88 18.69
C ARG A 58 -4.71 -2.12 18.39
N GLY A 59 -3.63 -1.98 17.64
CA GLY A 59 -2.75 -3.08 17.25
C GLY A 59 -3.21 -3.91 16.04
N ALA A 60 -4.42 -3.65 15.49
CA ALA A 60 -4.92 -4.37 14.31
C ALA A 60 -3.98 -4.27 13.10
N ALA A 61 -3.42 -3.08 12.85
CA ALA A 61 -2.50 -2.86 11.76
C ALA A 61 -1.22 -3.73 11.91
N ASP A 62 -0.66 -3.79 13.11
CA ASP A 62 0.53 -4.60 13.38
C ASP A 62 0.22 -6.11 13.23
N ALA A 63 -0.94 -6.56 13.72
CA ALA A 63 -1.38 -7.94 13.56
C ALA A 63 -1.55 -8.32 12.08
N ILE A 64 -2.22 -7.48 11.29
CA ILE A 64 -2.38 -7.69 9.85
C ILE A 64 -1.02 -7.64 9.14
N ALA A 65 -0.08 -6.81 9.59
CA ALA A 65 1.27 -6.75 9.02
C ALA A 65 2.05 -8.06 9.19
N THR A 66 1.92 -8.74 10.32
CA THR A 66 2.54 -10.08 10.50
C THR A 66 2.01 -11.09 9.48
N VAL A 67 0.71 -11.05 9.19
CA VAL A 67 0.09 -11.95 8.21
C VAL A 67 0.48 -11.59 6.78
N ALA A 68 0.58 -10.30 6.46
CA ALA A 68 1.05 -9.84 5.16
C ALA A 68 2.49 -10.29 4.84
N ALA A 69 3.34 -10.42 5.87
CA ALA A 69 4.72 -10.87 5.72
C ALA A 69 4.81 -12.38 5.47
N ASP A 70 4.14 -13.19 6.31
CA ASP A 70 4.53 -14.59 6.49
C ASP A 70 3.42 -15.63 6.24
N ASP A 71 2.17 -15.25 5.93
CA ASP A 71 1.13 -16.26 5.68
C ASP A 71 1.49 -17.15 4.48
N ALA A 72 1.27 -18.46 4.61
CA ALA A 72 1.57 -19.41 3.55
C ALA A 72 0.73 -19.16 2.29
N ASP A 73 -0.51 -18.71 2.44
CA ASP A 73 -1.44 -18.45 1.35
C ASP A 73 -1.26 -17.03 0.79
N ALA A 74 -0.96 -16.96 -0.51
CA ALA A 74 -0.76 -15.69 -1.21
C ALA A 74 -2.01 -14.80 -1.24
N SER A 75 -3.20 -15.39 -1.25
CA SER A 75 -4.47 -14.68 -1.21
C SER A 75 -4.68 -14.01 0.15
N VAL A 76 -4.27 -14.70 1.23
CA VAL A 76 -4.30 -14.14 2.58
C VAL A 76 -3.28 -13.00 2.71
N ARG A 77 -2.04 -13.19 2.21
CA ARG A 77 -1.04 -12.10 2.18
C ARG A 77 -1.51 -10.89 1.38
N GLN A 78 -2.11 -11.11 0.21
CA GLN A 78 -2.70 -10.03 -0.59
C GLN A 78 -3.79 -9.31 0.19
N ALA A 79 -4.76 -10.04 0.78
CA ALA A 79 -5.85 -9.44 1.54
C ALA A 79 -5.31 -8.59 2.71
N ALA A 80 -4.31 -9.11 3.42
CA ALA A 80 -3.63 -8.39 4.49
C ALA A 80 -2.99 -7.09 3.98
N LEU A 81 -2.25 -7.12 2.86
CA LEU A 81 -1.68 -5.90 2.26
C LEU A 81 -2.73 -4.86 1.87
N VAL A 82 -3.85 -5.28 1.29
CA VAL A 82 -4.93 -4.36 0.91
C VAL A 82 -5.60 -3.78 2.15
N ALA A 83 -5.81 -4.59 3.19
CA ALA A 83 -6.32 -4.16 4.48
C ALA A 83 -5.39 -3.15 5.17
N LEU A 84 -4.07 -3.35 5.12
CA LEU A 84 -3.09 -2.37 5.63
C LEU A 84 -3.20 -1.01 4.96
N GLY A 85 -3.59 -1.00 3.68
CA GLY A 85 -3.89 0.24 2.95
C GLY A 85 -5.05 1.04 3.52
N ARG A 86 -5.91 0.48 4.38
CA ARG A 86 -6.96 1.25 5.08
C ARG A 86 -6.44 1.99 6.32
N PHE A 87 -5.26 1.60 6.81
CA PHE A 87 -4.56 2.26 7.90
C PHE A 87 -3.57 3.29 7.38
N CYS A 88 -2.93 3.05 6.23
CA CYS A 88 -1.90 3.93 5.63
C CYS A 88 -0.81 4.38 6.62
N HIS A 89 -0.46 3.52 7.58
CA HIS A 89 0.48 3.90 8.63
C HIS A 89 1.93 3.84 8.13
N PRO A 90 2.74 4.91 8.24
CA PRO A 90 4.11 4.96 7.69
C PRO A 90 5.01 3.80 8.13
N ARG A 91 4.83 3.31 9.36
CA ARG A 91 5.54 2.15 9.92
C ARG A 91 5.50 0.90 9.03
N HIS A 92 4.46 0.70 8.23
CA HIS A 92 4.25 -0.52 7.45
C HIS A 92 4.70 -0.38 6.00
N ARG A 93 5.19 0.81 5.62
CA ARG A 93 5.62 1.12 4.27
C ARG A 93 6.74 0.20 3.79
N ALA A 94 7.73 -0.07 4.65
CA ALA A 94 8.85 -0.94 4.30
C ALA A 94 8.37 -2.35 3.92
N LEU A 95 7.43 -2.91 4.69
CA LEU A 95 6.80 -4.20 4.37
C LEU A 95 6.12 -4.16 2.99
N ILE A 96 5.31 -3.12 2.74
CA ILE A 96 4.59 -2.98 1.46
C ILE A 96 5.57 -2.85 0.28
N GLU A 97 6.66 -2.08 0.46
CA GLU A 97 7.72 -1.95 -0.55
C GLU A 97 8.40 -3.30 -0.84
N THR A 98 8.69 -4.10 0.19
CA THR A 98 9.26 -5.45 -0.01
C THR A 98 8.29 -6.39 -0.74
N SER A 99 6.99 -6.32 -0.43
CA SER A 99 5.95 -7.15 -1.04
C SER A 99 5.73 -6.87 -2.54
N LEU A 100 6.20 -5.74 -3.07
CA LEU A 100 6.20 -5.46 -4.52
C LEU A 100 7.12 -6.38 -5.31
N THR A 101 7.99 -7.13 -4.63
CA THR A 101 8.90 -8.11 -5.26
C THR A 101 8.55 -9.56 -4.91
N ASP A 102 7.38 -9.81 -4.29
CA ASP A 102 6.94 -11.17 -3.96
C ASP A 102 6.86 -12.05 -5.21
N ARG A 103 7.25 -13.33 -5.05
CA ARG A 103 7.18 -14.35 -6.10
C ARG A 103 5.77 -14.49 -6.69
N ASN A 104 4.74 -14.34 -5.85
CA ASN A 104 3.36 -14.47 -6.24
C ASN A 104 2.81 -13.14 -6.78
N PRO A 105 2.27 -13.13 -8.01
CA PRO A 105 1.74 -11.91 -8.61
C PRO A 105 0.54 -11.31 -7.85
N LEU A 106 -0.27 -12.11 -7.15
CA LEU A 106 -1.38 -11.59 -6.36
C LEU A 106 -0.89 -10.67 -5.25
N VAL A 107 0.19 -11.07 -4.57
CA VAL A 107 0.79 -10.29 -3.49
C VAL A 107 1.39 -8.99 -4.04
N ARG A 108 2.11 -9.05 -5.18
CA ARG A 108 2.62 -7.84 -5.85
C ARG A 108 1.50 -6.89 -6.25
N ALA A 109 0.39 -7.41 -6.78
CA ALA A 109 -0.78 -6.60 -7.15
C ALA A 109 -1.44 -5.95 -5.91
N GLY A 110 -1.56 -6.69 -4.80
CA GLY A 110 -2.02 -6.16 -3.52
C GLY A 110 -1.13 -5.04 -3.01
N ALA A 111 0.19 -5.26 -3.01
CA ALA A 111 1.18 -4.26 -2.62
C ALA A 111 1.11 -3.00 -3.50
N ALA A 112 0.99 -3.15 -4.82
CA ALA A 112 0.87 -2.02 -5.76
C ALA A 112 -0.41 -1.21 -5.50
N GLY A 113 -1.55 -1.90 -5.32
CA GLY A 113 -2.82 -1.24 -5.00
C GLY A 113 -2.78 -0.47 -3.68
N THR A 114 -2.05 -0.98 -2.69
CA THR A 114 -1.85 -0.34 -1.38
C THR A 114 -0.86 0.82 -1.47
N MET A 115 0.23 0.69 -2.23
CA MET A 115 1.24 1.74 -2.38
C MET A 115 0.64 3.03 -2.97
N GLY A 116 -0.33 2.91 -3.87
CA GLY A 116 -1.04 4.06 -4.44
C GLY A 116 -1.83 4.88 -3.43
N ARG A 117 -2.08 4.38 -2.21
CA ARG A 117 -2.76 5.10 -1.14
C ARG A 117 -1.85 6.01 -0.31
N TYR A 118 -0.52 5.88 -0.44
CA TYR A 118 0.42 6.79 0.22
C TYR A 118 0.52 8.15 -0.49
N ASP A 119 0.10 8.23 -1.76
CA ASP A 119 -0.02 9.48 -2.54
C ASP A 119 1.23 10.39 -2.46
N ASP A 120 2.42 9.80 -2.59
CA ASP A 120 3.68 10.52 -2.60
C ASP A 120 4.54 10.19 -3.83
N ASP A 121 5.54 11.02 -4.11
CA ASP A 121 6.38 10.90 -5.31
C ASP A 121 7.13 9.57 -5.38
N LYS A 122 7.48 8.99 -4.22
CA LYS A 122 8.14 7.68 -4.17
C LYS A 122 7.16 6.57 -4.57
N ALA A 123 5.90 6.65 -4.15
CA ALA A 123 4.84 5.74 -4.62
C ALA A 123 4.64 5.87 -6.13
N VAL A 124 4.59 7.09 -6.67
CA VAL A 124 4.45 7.34 -8.12
C VAL A 124 5.60 6.69 -8.90
N GLY A 125 6.85 6.90 -8.48
CA GLY A 125 8.02 6.32 -9.16
C GLY A 125 8.00 4.79 -9.16
N VAL A 126 7.71 4.18 -8.01
CA VAL A 126 7.68 2.72 -7.85
C VAL A 126 6.55 2.10 -8.66
N LEU A 127 5.35 2.68 -8.62
CA LEU A 127 4.21 2.20 -9.40
C LEU A 127 4.42 2.41 -10.92
N GLY A 128 5.05 3.51 -11.31
CA GLY A 128 5.43 3.79 -12.69
C GLY A 128 6.39 2.76 -13.28
N ALA A 129 7.35 2.29 -12.48
CA ALA A 129 8.23 1.20 -12.88
C ALA A 129 7.45 -0.12 -12.99
N LEU A 130 6.67 -0.48 -11.97
CA LEU A 130 5.93 -1.74 -11.93
C LEU A 130 4.92 -1.86 -13.08
N ALA A 131 4.20 -0.78 -13.39
CA ALA A 131 3.24 -0.72 -14.50
C ALA A 131 3.91 -0.94 -15.88
N ALA A 132 5.20 -0.61 -16.01
CA ALA A 132 5.95 -0.77 -17.25
C ALA A 132 6.66 -2.12 -17.37
N THR A 133 7.14 -2.68 -16.26
CA THR A 133 8.09 -3.81 -16.28
C THR A 133 7.59 -5.11 -15.66
N ASP A 134 6.50 -5.11 -14.88
CA ASP A 134 6.03 -6.37 -14.29
C ASP A 134 5.59 -7.34 -15.38
N LYS A 135 5.93 -8.62 -15.20
CA LYS A 135 5.63 -9.71 -16.15
C LYS A 135 4.13 -9.98 -16.22
N GLU A 136 3.45 -9.87 -15.09
CA GLU A 136 2.04 -10.19 -14.96
C GLU A 136 1.15 -9.00 -15.30
N GLU A 137 0.15 -9.21 -16.16
CA GLU A 137 -0.77 -8.16 -16.57
C GLU A 137 -1.60 -7.62 -15.41
N LYS A 138 -2.06 -8.51 -14.53
CA LYS A 138 -2.83 -8.11 -13.33
C LYS A 138 -2.04 -7.15 -12.44
N VAL A 139 -0.73 -7.36 -12.30
CA VAL A 139 0.15 -6.49 -11.51
C VAL A 139 0.33 -5.14 -12.19
N ARG A 140 0.58 -5.13 -13.51
CA ARG A 140 0.66 -3.86 -14.27
C ARG A 140 -0.64 -3.05 -14.17
N HIS A 141 -1.79 -3.72 -14.27
CA HIS A 141 -3.09 -3.07 -14.11
C HIS A 141 -3.27 -2.51 -12.69
N ALA A 142 -2.94 -3.28 -11.65
CA ALA A 142 -3.00 -2.80 -10.27
C ALA A 142 -2.09 -1.59 -10.04
N ALA A 143 -0.91 -1.58 -10.64
CA ALA A 143 0.02 -0.45 -10.59
C ALA A 143 -0.55 0.80 -11.28
N LEU A 144 -1.19 0.66 -12.45
CA LEU A 144 -1.89 1.75 -13.13
C LEU A 144 -3.05 2.29 -12.29
N VAL A 145 -3.86 1.41 -11.69
CA VAL A 145 -4.93 1.82 -10.77
C VAL A 145 -4.35 2.55 -9.55
N GLY A 146 -3.23 2.08 -9.02
CA GLY A 146 -2.49 2.75 -7.95
C GLY A 146 -2.04 4.16 -8.35
N LEU A 147 -1.45 4.31 -9.55
CA LEU A 147 -1.06 5.61 -10.10
C LEU A 147 -2.26 6.56 -10.25
N GLY A 148 -3.42 6.06 -10.69
CA GLY A 148 -4.63 6.86 -10.80
C GLY A 148 -5.20 7.31 -9.45
N ARG A 149 -4.85 6.62 -8.35
CA ARG A 149 -5.18 7.08 -6.99
C ARG A 149 -4.23 8.16 -6.51
N CYS A 150 -3.01 8.21 -7.04
CA CYS A 150 -2.08 9.29 -6.76
C CYS A 150 -2.57 10.55 -7.48
N LYS A 151 -2.73 11.66 -6.77
CA LYS A 151 -3.22 12.94 -7.32
C LYS A 151 -2.12 13.72 -8.07
N SER A 152 -1.06 13.04 -8.48
CA SER A 152 0.12 13.64 -9.10
C SER A 152 -0.02 13.72 -10.62
N THR A 153 0.32 14.88 -11.20
CA THR A 153 0.44 15.06 -12.65
C THR A 153 1.49 14.14 -13.26
N VAL A 154 2.54 13.79 -12.50
CA VAL A 154 3.56 12.81 -12.93
C VAL A 154 2.94 11.43 -13.12
N ALA A 155 1.96 11.03 -12.29
CA ALA A 155 1.26 9.77 -12.44
C ALA A 155 0.47 9.71 -13.77
N ILE A 156 -0.16 10.82 -14.17
CA ILE A 156 -0.84 10.95 -15.46
C ILE A 156 0.16 10.74 -16.62
N PHE A 157 1.33 11.36 -16.57
CA PHE A 157 2.38 11.15 -17.58
C PHE A 157 2.82 9.69 -17.67
N HIS A 158 2.99 9.00 -16.54
CA HIS A 158 3.30 7.57 -16.53
C HIS A 158 2.19 6.74 -17.20
N MET A 159 0.91 7.02 -16.89
CA MET A 159 -0.22 6.30 -17.48
C MET A 159 -0.29 6.50 -19.00
N VAL A 160 -0.21 7.74 -19.48
CA VAL A 160 -0.22 8.06 -20.92
C VAL A 160 0.93 7.37 -21.65
N ARG A 161 2.15 7.44 -21.10
CA ARG A 161 3.33 6.81 -21.71
C ARG A 161 3.16 5.29 -21.85
N ILE A 162 2.67 4.63 -20.81
CA ILE A 162 2.51 3.17 -20.78
C ILE A 162 1.39 2.72 -21.73
N MET A 163 0.26 3.44 -21.75
CA MET A 163 -0.85 3.17 -22.67
C MET A 163 -0.42 3.35 -24.13
N ALA A 164 0.28 4.45 -24.44
CA ALA A 164 0.79 4.72 -25.79
C ALA A 164 1.76 3.61 -26.27
N THR A 165 2.65 3.11 -25.42
CA THR A 165 3.55 2.01 -25.80
C THR A 165 2.83 0.70 -26.12
N ARG A 166 1.70 0.39 -25.46
CA ARG A 166 0.94 -0.85 -25.74
C ARG A 166 0.08 -0.72 -27.00
N GLN A 167 -0.51 0.45 -27.23
CA GLN A 167 -1.29 0.73 -28.45
C GLN A 167 -0.38 0.78 -29.69
N LEU A 168 0.86 1.25 -29.54
CA LEU A 168 1.88 1.14 -30.59
C LEU A 168 2.31 -0.31 -30.84
N MET A 169 2.35 -1.18 -29.83
CA MET A 169 2.64 -2.61 -30.04
C MET A 169 1.52 -3.34 -30.79
N SER A 170 0.25 -3.02 -30.54
CA SER A 170 -0.86 -3.61 -31.32
C SER A 170 -0.93 -3.08 -32.76
N LEU A 171 -0.56 -1.81 -32.97
CA LEU A 171 -0.45 -1.20 -34.30
C LEU A 171 0.84 -1.61 -35.05
N SER A 172 1.80 -2.24 -34.37
CA SER A 172 3.04 -2.74 -34.99
C SER A 172 2.90 -4.13 -35.62
N CYS A 173 1.70 -4.74 -35.59
CA CYS A 173 1.43 -5.98 -36.31
C CYS A 173 1.31 -5.68 -37.83
N PRO A 174 2.20 -6.21 -38.69
CA PRO A 174 2.38 -5.70 -40.04
C PRO A 174 1.47 -6.43 -41.04
N SER A 175 0.32 -5.84 -41.36
CA SER A 175 -0.32 -6.03 -42.66
C SER A 175 -0.44 -4.70 -43.39
N GLY A 176 0.69 -4.23 -43.92
CA GLY A 176 0.68 -3.14 -44.91
C GLY A 176 1.88 -2.21 -44.79
N ARG A 177 2.79 -2.30 -45.77
CA ARG A 177 4.06 -1.57 -45.94
C ARG A 177 4.00 -0.02 -45.92
N ARG A 178 2.92 0.63 -45.47
CA ARG A 178 2.71 2.08 -45.60
C ARG A 178 2.87 2.93 -44.33
N GLN A 179 2.96 2.35 -43.12
CA GLN A 179 2.92 3.16 -41.88
C GLN A 179 4.28 3.49 -41.23
N ARG A 180 5.42 2.98 -41.73
CA ARG A 180 6.73 3.23 -41.10
C ARG A 180 7.18 4.69 -41.14
N SER A 181 6.79 5.48 -42.14
CA SER A 181 7.19 6.89 -42.24
C SER A 181 6.47 7.79 -41.23
N PHE A 182 5.22 7.45 -40.87
CA PHE A 182 4.38 8.32 -40.05
C PHE A 182 4.75 8.28 -38.56
N LEU A 183 5.12 7.10 -38.06
CA LEU A 183 5.49 6.91 -36.67
C LEU A 183 6.90 7.44 -36.36
N GLN A 184 7.87 7.26 -37.27
CA GLN A 184 9.23 7.81 -37.09
C GLN A 184 9.21 9.34 -36.98
N THR A 185 8.44 10.00 -37.84
CA THR A 185 8.33 11.48 -37.88
C THR A 185 7.62 12.05 -36.65
N SER A 186 6.62 11.34 -36.13
CA SER A 186 5.89 11.76 -34.93
C SER A 186 6.74 11.68 -33.66
N TRP A 187 7.59 10.65 -33.56
CA TRP A 187 8.53 10.50 -32.45
C TRP A 187 9.68 11.51 -32.51
N ASP A 188 10.22 11.82 -33.70
CA ASP A 188 11.23 12.86 -33.90
C ASP A 188 10.70 14.27 -33.60
N ASN A 189 9.41 14.53 -33.84
CA ASN A 189 8.76 15.79 -33.49
C ASN A 189 8.48 15.91 -31.98
N LEU A 190 8.12 14.81 -31.31
CA LEU A 190 7.94 14.77 -29.85
C LEU A 190 9.27 14.98 -29.10
N TYR A 191 10.39 14.49 -29.63
CA TYR A 191 11.72 14.72 -29.04
C TYR A 191 12.25 16.15 -29.26
N ARG A 192 11.86 16.82 -30.34
CA ARG A 192 12.19 18.24 -30.62
C ARG A 192 11.42 19.25 -29.76
N LEU A 193 10.35 18.84 -29.09
CA LEU A 193 9.54 19.68 -28.18
C LEU A 193 10.14 19.87 -26.77
N ARG A 194 11.41 19.47 -26.55
CA ARG A 194 12.12 19.60 -25.27
C ARG A 194 12.52 21.03 -24.89
N SER A 195 12.18 22.04 -25.70
CA SER A 195 12.42 23.45 -25.38
C SER A 195 11.13 24.27 -25.39
N GLY A 196 10.58 24.51 -24.19
CA GLY A 196 9.69 25.64 -23.93
C GLY A 196 8.22 25.30 -23.73
N LEU A 197 7.81 25.14 -22.46
CA LEU A 197 6.57 25.60 -21.77
C LEU A 197 5.19 25.55 -22.47
N SER A 198 5.06 25.00 -23.67
CA SER A 198 3.87 25.10 -24.53
C SER A 198 3.03 23.82 -24.55
N ALA A 199 3.60 22.69 -24.11
CA ALA A 199 2.90 21.39 -24.07
C ALA A 199 1.72 21.39 -23.08
N MET A 200 1.80 22.18 -22.02
CA MET A 200 0.73 22.31 -21.02
C MET A 200 -0.50 23.06 -21.58
N ARG A 201 -0.31 23.92 -22.60
CA ARG A 201 -1.38 24.69 -23.25
C ARG A 201 -2.18 23.84 -24.24
N LEU A 202 -1.53 22.89 -24.92
CA LEU A 202 -2.19 21.95 -25.83
C LEU A 202 -3.00 20.88 -25.08
N LEU A 203 -2.56 20.49 -23.89
CA LEU A 203 -3.28 19.51 -23.06
C LEU A 203 -4.56 20.11 -22.45
N ILE A 204 -4.58 21.43 -22.19
CA ILE A 204 -5.79 22.16 -21.76
C ILE A 204 -6.78 22.34 -22.92
N LEU A 205 -6.30 22.52 -24.16
CA LEU A 205 -7.17 22.68 -25.33
C LEU A 205 -7.82 21.37 -25.80
N PHE A 206 -7.23 20.21 -25.48
CA PHE A 206 -7.78 18.91 -25.86
C PHE A 206 -8.86 18.37 -24.90
N ILE A 207 -9.12 19.04 -23.76
CA ILE A 207 -10.17 18.65 -22.80
C ILE A 207 -11.44 19.52 -22.97
N ALA A 208 -11.41 20.53 -23.85
CA ALA A 208 -12.48 21.53 -23.99
C ALA A 208 -13.29 21.47 -25.29
N GLU A 209 -13.16 20.42 -26.11
CA GLU A 209 -14.07 20.07 -27.22
C GLU A 209 -14.37 18.57 -27.19
#